data_AF-A0A2J6RVQ0-F1
#
_entry.id   AF-A0A2J6RVQ0-F1
#
_cell.length_a   1.000
_cell.length_b   1.000
_cell.length_c   1.000
_cell.angle_alpha   90.00
_cell.angle_beta   90.00
_cell.angle_gamma   90.00
#
_symmetry.space_group_name_H-M   'P 1'
#
loop_
_entity.id
_entity.type
_entity.pdbx_description
1 polymer ?
#
loop_
_entity_poly.entity_id
_entity_poly.type
_entity_poly.pdbx_seq_one_letter_code
_entity_poly.pdbx_strand_id
1 'polypeptide(L)'
;MYCSNDMVSHIREASCSLIRELGLLSASLGGKELPASAVRALIEIGDSTSTTSSSLNKTLNLESSNFGWILAKLVDTGAVIEISSTEDTRHKILSITDKGKRILSKIDSLVDERVMNALEKLPETSSREQVLHGIRSYAAALRAQRLEEEEDKPVEKLVISSGYRPGLLGRCLEILPPRSWLWGLLRKPAGDWIRRLAKQAGQPKE
;
A
#
# COMPACT_ATOMS: atom_id res chain seq x y z
N MET A 1 -10.10 -14.25 -29.79
CA MET A 1 -8.81 -14.49 -30.48
C MET A 1 -7.92 -15.25 -29.50
N TYR A 2 -7.70 -16.55 -29.72
CA TYR A 2 -6.95 -17.39 -28.78
C TYR A 2 -5.44 -17.12 -28.96
N CYS A 3 -4.78 -16.66 -27.90
CA CYS A 3 -3.32 -16.55 -27.86
C CYS A 3 -2.75 -17.96 -27.65
N SER A 4 -1.79 -18.41 -28.47
CA SER A 4 -1.19 -19.74 -28.30
C SER A 4 -0.53 -19.85 -26.92
N ASN A 5 -0.69 -21.00 -26.26
CA ASN A 5 -0.20 -21.21 -24.88
C ASN A 5 1.31 -20.90 -24.72
N ASP A 6 2.08 -21.11 -25.80
CA ASP A 6 3.51 -20.77 -25.87
C ASP A 6 3.76 -19.25 -25.79
N MET A 7 3.00 -18.44 -26.54
CA MET A 7 3.11 -16.98 -26.51
C MET A 7 2.78 -16.40 -25.13
N VAL A 8 1.76 -16.94 -24.47
CA VAL A 8 1.40 -16.55 -23.09
C VAL A 8 2.53 -16.88 -22.12
N SER A 9 3.20 -18.03 -22.28
CA SER A 9 4.35 -18.42 -21.48
C SER A 9 5.52 -17.45 -21.66
N HIS A 10 5.88 -17.13 -22.91
CA HIS A 10 6.97 -16.19 -23.23
C HIS A 10 6.70 -14.79 -22.65
N ILE A 11 5.46 -14.29 -22.74
CA ILE A 11 5.10 -12.98 -22.15
C ILE A 11 5.22 -13.02 -20.63
N ARG A 12 4.80 -14.10 -19.98
CA ARG A 12 4.91 -14.26 -18.53
C ARG A 12 6.38 -14.29 -18.08
N GLU A 13 7.21 -15.05 -18.77
CA GLU A 13 8.65 -15.14 -18.49
C GLU A 13 9.35 -13.79 -18.69
N ALA A 14 9.04 -13.09 -19.78
CA ALA A 14 9.54 -11.74 -20.04
C ALA A 14 9.09 -10.78 -18.94
N SER A 15 7.84 -10.85 -18.49
CA SER A 15 7.31 -10.00 -17.41
C SER A 15 8.03 -10.24 -16.08
N CYS A 16 8.23 -11.51 -15.70
CA CYS A 16 9.00 -11.86 -14.51
C CYS A 16 10.46 -11.39 -14.60
N SER A 17 11.07 -11.52 -15.79
CA SER A 17 12.42 -11.03 -16.04
C SER A 17 12.49 -9.51 -15.91
N LEU A 18 11.52 -8.76 -16.43
CA LEU A 18 11.44 -7.30 -16.24
C LEU A 18 11.33 -6.92 -14.76
N ILE A 19 10.50 -7.61 -13.97
CA ILE A 19 10.36 -7.35 -12.52
C ILE A 19 11.71 -7.51 -11.81
N ARG A 20 12.45 -8.57 -12.14
CA ARG A 20 13.79 -8.84 -11.58
C ARG A 20 14.81 -7.81 -12.05
N GLU A 21 14.90 -7.58 -13.36
CA GLU A 21 15.90 -6.69 -13.94
C GLU A 21 15.65 -5.22 -13.64
N LEU A 22 14.42 -4.78 -13.42
CA LEU A 22 14.13 -3.43 -12.92
C LEU A 22 14.38 -3.27 -11.41
N GLY A 23 14.70 -4.36 -10.70
CA GLY A 23 15.01 -4.32 -9.28
C GLY A 23 13.77 -4.15 -8.38
N LEU A 24 12.57 -4.45 -8.87
CA LEU A 24 11.31 -4.29 -8.11
C LEU A 24 11.22 -5.22 -6.90
N LEU A 25 11.97 -6.32 -6.89
CA LEU A 25 12.07 -7.25 -5.77
C LEU A 25 13.25 -6.95 -4.83
N SER A 26 14.10 -5.98 -5.18
CA SER A 26 15.20 -5.60 -4.32
C SER A 26 14.68 -4.78 -3.14
N ALA A 27 15.27 -5.00 -1.96
CA ALA A 27 14.92 -4.24 -0.76
C ALA A 27 15.31 -2.76 -0.84
N SER A 28 16.04 -2.34 -1.90
CA SER A 28 16.68 -1.03 -2.00
C SER A 28 16.36 -0.35 -3.33
N LEU A 29 15.14 0.18 -3.45
CA LEU A 29 14.87 1.22 -4.44
C LEU A 29 15.20 2.58 -3.81
N GLY A 30 16.16 3.32 -4.39
CA GLY A 30 16.47 4.69 -3.97
C GLY A 30 17.54 4.87 -2.88
N GLY A 31 18.40 3.86 -2.63
CA GLY A 31 19.47 3.94 -1.63
C GLY A 31 18.98 3.92 -0.17
N LYS A 32 17.69 3.66 0.05
CA LYS A 32 17.09 3.33 1.34
C LYS A 32 16.33 2.02 1.22
N GLU A 33 16.19 1.30 2.33
CA GLU A 33 15.48 0.02 2.39
C GLU A 33 13.95 0.19 2.26
N LEU A 34 13.48 0.77 1.16
CA LEU A 34 12.07 0.93 0.84
C LEU A 34 11.61 -0.18 -0.10
N PRO A 35 10.59 -0.97 0.29
CA PRO A 35 10.00 -1.96 -0.62
C PRO A 35 9.30 -1.25 -1.79
N ALA A 36 9.17 -1.93 -2.93
CA ALA A 36 8.52 -1.37 -4.13
C ALA A 36 7.09 -0.87 -3.87
N SER A 37 6.36 -1.52 -2.96
CA SER A 37 5.03 -1.06 -2.53
C SER A 37 5.06 0.30 -1.82
N ALA A 38 6.09 0.57 -1.01
CA ALA A 38 6.27 1.87 -0.35
C ALA A 38 6.71 2.95 -1.35
N VAL A 39 7.55 2.60 -2.32
CA VAL A 39 7.93 3.52 -3.41
C VAL A 39 6.71 3.90 -4.24
N ARG A 40 5.89 2.92 -4.64
CA ARG A 40 4.66 3.19 -5.38
C ARG A 40 3.68 4.05 -4.58
N ALA A 41 3.56 3.81 -3.28
CA ALA A 41 2.77 4.66 -2.39
C ALA A 41 3.31 6.09 -2.34
N LEU A 42 4.63 6.27 -2.24
CA LEU A 42 5.25 7.58 -2.21
C LEU A 42 5.04 8.36 -3.52
N ILE A 43 5.15 7.69 -4.68
CA ILE A 43 4.86 8.28 -5.99
C ILE A 43 3.41 8.77 -6.03
N GLU A 44 2.46 7.92 -5.63
CA GLU A 44 1.04 8.26 -5.63
C GLU A 44 0.70 9.46 -4.73
N ILE A 45 1.35 9.57 -3.55
CA ILE A 45 1.22 10.74 -2.66
C ILE A 45 1.87 11.98 -3.28
N GLY A 46 2.98 11.82 -4.00
CA GLY A 46 3.70 12.92 -4.66
C GLY A 46 2.95 13.51 -5.84
N ASP A 47 2.25 12.68 -6.61
CA ASP A 47 1.49 13.09 -7.80
C ASP A 47 0.13 13.70 -7.45
N SER A 48 -0.38 13.41 -6.25
CA SER A 48 -1.66 13.91 -5.77
C SER A 48 -1.50 15.17 -4.93
N THR A 49 -2.37 16.16 -5.10
CA THR A 49 -2.35 17.41 -4.29
C THR A 49 -2.78 17.17 -2.84
N SER A 50 -3.69 16.23 -2.60
CA SER A 50 -4.08 15.71 -1.29
C SER A 50 -4.69 14.32 -1.41
N THR A 51 -4.25 13.37 -0.58
CA THR A 51 -4.76 11.99 -0.62
C THR A 51 -5.07 11.49 0.79
N THR A 52 -6.23 10.86 0.95
CA THR A 52 -6.58 10.18 2.21
C THR A 52 -5.97 8.78 2.25
N SER A 53 -5.71 8.24 3.44
CA SER A 53 -5.23 6.85 3.57
C SER A 53 -6.18 5.83 2.91
N SER A 54 -7.50 6.09 2.96
CA SER A 54 -8.51 5.20 2.37
C SER A 54 -8.49 5.22 0.83
N SER A 55 -8.43 6.40 0.22
CA SER A 55 -8.32 6.52 -1.24
C SER A 55 -7.01 5.93 -1.74
N LEU A 56 -5.92 6.14 -1.00
CA LEU A 56 -4.61 5.62 -1.37
C LEU A 56 -4.55 4.09 -1.32
N ASN A 57 -5.13 3.47 -0.28
CA ASN A 57 -5.19 2.01 -0.19
C ASN A 57 -5.97 1.39 -1.37
N LYS A 58 -7.07 2.03 -1.78
CA LYS A 58 -7.84 1.62 -2.96
C LYS A 58 -7.01 1.71 -4.24
N THR A 59 -6.33 2.84 -4.47
CA THR A 59 -5.51 3.04 -5.68
C THR A 59 -4.36 2.04 -5.77
N LEU A 60 -3.73 1.71 -4.64
CA LEU A 60 -2.64 0.75 -4.60
C LEU A 60 -3.09 -0.72 -4.58
N ASN A 61 -4.38 -0.98 -4.32
CA ASN A 61 -4.95 -2.31 -4.15
C ASN A 61 -4.13 -3.21 -3.20
N LEU A 62 -3.72 -2.67 -2.06
CA LEU A 62 -2.94 -3.38 -1.05
C LEU A 62 -3.85 -3.99 0.01
N GLU A 63 -3.44 -5.12 0.57
CA GLU A 63 -4.10 -5.64 1.76
C GLU A 63 -3.94 -4.66 2.92
N SER A 64 -5.04 -4.42 3.66
CA SER A 64 -5.11 -3.42 4.73
C SER A 64 -4.02 -3.57 5.81
N SER A 65 -3.60 -4.82 6.09
CA SER A 65 -2.55 -5.16 7.04
C SER A 65 -1.15 -4.71 6.57
N ASN A 66 -0.87 -4.86 5.28
CA ASN A 66 0.38 -4.44 4.66
C ASN A 66 0.41 -2.91 4.45
N PHE A 67 -0.75 -2.34 4.13
CA PHE A 67 -0.91 -0.91 3.91
C PHE A 67 -0.52 -0.07 5.13
N GLY A 68 -1.02 -0.43 6.32
CA GLY A 68 -0.67 0.28 7.56
C GLY A 68 0.82 0.22 7.88
N TRP A 69 1.45 -0.93 7.67
CA TRP A 69 2.90 -1.10 7.84
C TRP A 69 3.70 -0.25 6.84
N ILE A 70 3.30 -0.20 5.57
CA ILE A 70 3.93 0.63 4.54
C ILE A 70 3.85 2.12 4.90
N LEU A 71 2.66 2.59 5.30
CA LEU A 71 2.47 3.99 5.71
C LEU A 71 3.31 4.34 6.94
N ALA A 72 3.30 3.49 7.97
CA ALA A 72 4.13 3.68 9.15
C ALA A 72 5.61 3.82 8.77
N LYS A 73 6.12 2.96 7.87
CA LYS A 73 7.50 3.04 7.39
C LYS A 73 7.80 4.33 6.62
N LEU A 74 6.85 4.84 5.83
CA LEU A 74 7.00 6.12 5.12
C LEU A 74 7.01 7.33 6.07
N VAL A 75 6.22 7.27 7.14
CA VAL A 75 6.21 8.29 8.21
C VAL A 75 7.49 8.22 9.04
N ASP A 76 7.94 7.03 9.45
CA ASP A 76 9.17 6.81 10.22
C ASP A 76 10.41 7.28 9.46
N THR A 77 10.44 7.06 8.14
CA THR A 77 11.51 7.57 7.28
C THR A 77 11.43 9.09 7.06
N GLY A 78 10.34 9.74 7.48
CA GLY A 78 10.04 11.16 7.32
C GLY A 78 9.73 11.55 5.88
N ALA A 79 9.39 10.59 5.01
CA ALA A 79 9.04 10.84 3.62
C ALA A 79 7.62 11.39 3.46
N VAL A 80 6.73 11.01 4.39
CA VAL A 80 5.31 11.39 4.42
C VAL A 80 4.96 11.91 5.79
N ILE A 81 4.01 12.83 5.87
CA ILE A 81 3.37 13.29 7.09
C ILE A 81 1.86 13.01 7.06
N GLU A 82 1.30 12.70 8.22
CA GLU A 82 -0.14 12.60 8.44
C GLU A 82 -0.65 13.89 9.08
N ILE A 83 -1.61 14.52 8.44
CA ILE A 83 -2.28 15.73 8.92
C ILE A 83 -3.74 15.37 9.18
N SER A 84 -4.27 15.71 10.36
CA SER A 84 -5.71 15.57 10.62
C SER A 84 -6.50 16.45 9.67
N SER A 85 -7.50 15.88 8.99
CA SER A 85 -8.40 16.68 8.16
C SER A 85 -9.13 17.71 9.04
N THR A 86 -9.26 18.93 8.53
CA THR A 86 -10.01 20.02 9.17
C THR A 86 -11.52 19.78 9.14
N GLU A 87 -12.01 18.89 8.26
CA GLU A 87 -13.43 18.60 8.05
C GLU A 87 -13.92 17.39 8.84
N ASP A 88 -13.08 16.37 9.03
CA ASP A 88 -13.38 15.20 9.85
C ASP A 88 -12.10 14.64 10.45
N THR A 89 -11.95 14.77 11.77
CA THR A 89 -10.78 14.28 12.52
C THR A 89 -10.57 12.77 12.42
N ARG A 90 -11.56 12.02 11.94
CA ARG A 90 -11.43 10.57 11.64
C ARG A 90 -10.66 10.30 10.36
N HIS A 91 -10.47 11.32 9.51
CA HIS A 91 -9.72 11.21 8.26
C HIS A 91 -8.34 11.86 8.41
N LYS A 92 -7.32 11.11 8.02
CA LYS A 92 -5.94 11.60 7.92
C LYS A 92 -5.63 11.90 6.46
N ILE A 93 -5.12 13.11 6.22
CA ILE A 93 -4.59 13.55 4.94
C ILE A 93 -3.11 13.20 4.94
N LEU A 94 -2.66 12.51 3.89
CA LEU A 94 -1.26 12.21 3.65
C LEU A 94 -0.67 13.30 2.78
N SER A 95 0.50 13.80 3.17
CA SER A 95 1.25 14.78 2.37
C SER A 95 2.72 14.39 2.30
N ILE A 96 3.32 14.58 1.14
CA ILE A 96 4.74 14.33 0.92
C ILE A 96 5.58 15.46 1.52
N THR A 97 6.67 15.10 2.20
CA THR A 97 7.63 16.09 2.73
C THR A 97 8.69 16.44 1.69
N ASP A 98 9.47 17.50 1.93
CA ASP A 98 10.65 17.80 1.10
C ASP A 98 11.68 16.66 1.09
N LYS A 99 11.78 15.93 2.21
CA LYS A 99 12.61 14.72 2.29
C LYS A 99 12.04 13.62 1.40
N GLY A 100 10.71 13.43 1.38
CA GLY A 100 10.02 12.52 0.48
C GLY A 100 10.26 12.85 -0.99
N LYS A 101 10.13 14.13 -1.37
CA LYS A 101 10.44 14.60 -2.74
C LYS A 101 11.87 14.29 -3.16
N ARG A 102 12.85 14.53 -2.27
CA ARG A 102 14.26 14.17 -2.54
C ARG A 102 14.46 12.66 -2.70
N ILE A 103 13.70 11.83 -1.97
CA ILE A 103 13.74 10.38 -2.13
C ILE A 103 13.18 10.00 -3.50
N LEU A 104 12.04 10.57 -3.91
CA LEU A 104 11.46 10.35 -5.24
C LEU A 104 12.43 10.72 -6.35
N SER A 105 13.00 11.93 -6.33
CA SER A 105 13.94 12.34 -7.39
C SER A 105 15.15 11.43 -7.49
N LYS A 106 15.63 10.87 -6.37
CA LYS A 106 16.70 9.86 -6.39
C LYS A 106 16.24 8.55 -7.01
N ILE A 107 15.03 8.10 -6.69
CA ILE A 107 14.44 6.89 -7.28
C ILE A 107 14.27 7.08 -8.78
N ASP A 108 13.68 8.20 -9.21
CA ASP A 108 13.46 8.51 -10.62
C ASP A 108 14.78 8.51 -11.39
N SER A 109 15.81 9.19 -10.86
CA SER A 109 17.14 9.21 -11.50
C SER A 109 17.73 7.81 -11.67
N LEU A 110 17.61 6.93 -10.66
CA LEU A 110 18.12 5.56 -10.72
C LEU A 110 17.35 4.70 -11.73
N VAL A 111 16.02 4.86 -11.79
CA VAL A 111 15.16 4.14 -12.73
C VAL A 111 15.45 4.62 -14.16
N ASP A 112 15.55 5.92 -14.37
CA ASP A 112 15.87 6.53 -15.65
C ASP A 112 17.24 6.06 -16.16
N GLU A 113 18.27 6.10 -15.32
CA GLU A 113 19.61 5.60 -15.66
C GLU A 113 19.56 4.12 -16.07
N ARG A 114 18.79 3.31 -15.35
CA ARG A 114 18.66 1.88 -15.64
C ARG A 114 17.94 1.62 -16.95
N VAL A 115 16.88 2.38 -17.25
CA VAL A 115 16.15 2.28 -18.53
C VAL A 115 17.02 2.78 -19.68
N MET A 116 17.71 3.90 -19.53
CA MET A 116 18.64 4.43 -20.55
C MET A 116 19.71 3.39 -20.89
N ASN A 117 20.39 2.84 -19.87
CA ASN A 117 21.41 1.81 -20.05
C ASN A 117 20.87 0.53 -20.71
N ALA A 118 19.60 0.18 -20.48
CA ALA A 118 18.96 -0.96 -21.15
C ALA A 118 18.65 -0.65 -22.63
N LEU A 119 18.16 0.56 -22.93
CA LEU A 119 17.85 1.02 -24.28
C LEU A 119 19.09 1.22 -25.16
N GLU A 120 20.26 1.46 -24.56
CA GLU A 120 21.55 1.49 -25.26
C GLU A 120 22.04 0.11 -25.67
N LYS A 121 21.63 -0.94 -24.94
CA LYS A 121 22.03 -2.33 -25.20
C LYS A 121 21.05 -3.09 -26.10
N LEU A 122 20.04 -2.41 -26.64
CA LEU A 122 19.09 -3.05 -27.54
C LEU A 122 19.82 -3.53 -28.82
N PRO A 123 19.48 -4.73 -29.33
CA PRO A 123 19.99 -5.19 -30.61
C PRO A 123 19.61 -4.20 -31.74
N GLU A 124 20.46 -4.08 -32.75
CA GLU A 124 20.20 -3.21 -33.92
C GLU A 124 18.90 -3.59 -34.67
N THR A 125 18.46 -4.84 -34.54
CA THR A 125 17.20 -5.34 -35.11
C THR A 125 15.96 -4.86 -34.37
N SER A 126 16.10 -4.23 -33.19
CA SER A 126 15.01 -3.81 -32.32
C SER A 126 14.89 -2.28 -32.27
N SER A 127 13.72 -1.74 -32.61
CA SER A 127 13.45 -0.30 -32.50
C SER A 127 13.02 0.08 -31.08
N ARG A 128 13.52 1.21 -30.58
CA ARG A 128 13.12 1.77 -29.28
C ARG A 128 11.63 2.11 -29.24
N GLU A 129 11.09 2.61 -30.34
CA GLU A 129 9.67 2.93 -30.50
C GLU A 129 8.80 1.68 -30.44
N GLN A 130 9.24 0.57 -31.04
CA GLN A 130 8.51 -0.71 -30.98
C GLN A 130 8.44 -1.25 -29.55
N VAL A 131 9.55 -1.21 -28.82
CA VAL A 131 9.59 -1.62 -27.40
C VAL A 131 8.65 -0.76 -26.56
N LEU A 132 8.72 0.57 -26.72
CA LEU A 132 7.83 1.50 -26.01
C LEU A 132 6.35 1.23 -26.31
N HIS A 133 6.01 1.04 -27.59
CA HIS A 133 4.65 0.77 -28.00
C HIS A 133 4.14 -0.56 -27.43
N GLY A 134 4.93 -1.64 -27.54
CA GLY A 134 4.57 -2.96 -27.02
C GLY A 134 4.30 -2.95 -25.51
N ILE A 135 5.20 -2.33 -24.73
CA ILE A 135 5.05 -2.23 -23.27
C ILE A 135 3.80 -1.40 -22.91
N ARG A 136 3.58 -0.25 -23.58
CA ARG A 136 2.40 0.59 -23.33
C ARG A 136 1.10 -0.13 -23.64
N SER A 137 1.02 -0.80 -24.79
CA SER A 137 -0.15 -1.56 -25.21
C SER A 137 -0.44 -2.71 -24.25
N TYR A 138 0.59 -3.44 -23.80
CA TYR A 138 0.42 -4.52 -22.83
C TYR A 138 -0.03 -4.00 -21.45
N ALA A 139 0.57 -2.92 -20.95
CA ALA A 139 0.17 -2.31 -19.68
C ALA A 139 -1.27 -1.78 -19.72
N ALA A 140 -1.71 -1.20 -20.85
CA ALA A 140 -3.08 -0.76 -21.03
C ALA A 140 -4.08 -1.93 -20.99
N ALA A 141 -3.75 -3.06 -21.63
CA ALA A 141 -4.58 -4.27 -21.59
C ALA A 141 -4.70 -4.84 -20.17
N LEU A 142 -3.60 -4.93 -19.42
CA LEU A 142 -3.63 -5.35 -18.01
C LEU A 142 -4.48 -4.42 -17.12
N ARG A 143 -4.42 -3.11 -17.39
CA ARG A 143 -5.26 -2.13 -16.67
C ARG A 143 -6.74 -2.33 -16.98
N ALA A 144 -7.10 -2.54 -18.24
CA ALA A 144 -8.48 -2.79 -18.65
C ALA A 144 -9.03 -4.06 -17.97
N GLN A 145 -8.28 -5.16 -18.02
CA GLN A 145 -8.64 -6.41 -17.34
C GLN A 145 -8.92 -6.19 -15.84
N ARG A 146 -8.03 -5.48 -15.13
CA ARG A 146 -8.22 -5.21 -13.69
C ARG A 146 -9.50 -4.42 -13.40
N LEU A 147 -9.83 -3.44 -14.24
CA LEU A 147 -11.04 -2.63 -14.07
C LEU A 147 -12.31 -3.44 -14.35
N GLU A 148 -12.29 -4.30 -15.36
CA GLU A 148 -13.38 -5.26 -15.63
C GLU A 148 -13.60 -6.21 -14.42
N GLU A 149 -12.53 -6.74 -13.83
CA GLU A 149 -12.60 -7.59 -12.63
C GLU A 149 -13.14 -6.86 -11.37
N GLU A 150 -12.97 -5.54 -11.29
CA GLU A 150 -13.54 -4.72 -10.19
C GLU A 150 -15.03 -4.44 -10.40
N GLU A 151 -15.48 -4.26 -11.64
CA GLU A 151 -16.89 -4.10 -11.99
C GLU A 151 -17.70 -5.39 -11.81
N ASP A 152 -17.09 -6.54 -12.11
CA ASP A 152 -17.73 -7.87 -12.00
C ASP A 152 -17.77 -8.44 -10.58
N LYS A 153 -17.16 -7.77 -9.58
CA LYS A 153 -17.29 -8.20 -8.19
C LYS A 153 -18.73 -7.98 -7.71
N PRO A 154 -19.51 -9.05 -7.41
CA PRO A 154 -20.81 -8.86 -6.82
C PRO A 154 -20.61 -8.12 -5.50
N VAL A 155 -21.19 -6.93 -5.39
CA VAL A 155 -21.30 -6.25 -4.11
C VAL A 155 -22.16 -7.16 -3.23
N GLU A 156 -21.53 -7.98 -2.39
CA GLU A 156 -22.26 -8.75 -1.40
C GLU A 156 -23.14 -7.77 -0.64
N LYS A 157 -24.45 -8.01 -0.72
CA LYS A 157 -25.44 -7.13 -0.12
C LYS A 157 -25.18 -7.14 1.38
N LEU A 158 -24.53 -6.09 1.89
CA LEU A 158 -24.18 -5.99 3.29
C LEU A 158 -25.49 -5.74 4.07
N VAL A 159 -26.12 -6.81 4.54
CA VAL A 159 -27.35 -6.73 5.34
C VAL A 159 -26.96 -6.42 6.78
N ILE A 160 -27.04 -5.14 7.15
CA ILE A 160 -26.95 -4.72 8.54
C ILE A 160 -28.26 -5.10 9.22
N SER A 161 -28.27 -6.23 9.93
CA SER A 161 -29.40 -6.62 10.77
C SER A 161 -29.22 -6.13 12.20
N SER A 162 -30.23 -5.48 12.76
CA SER A 162 -30.29 -5.23 14.20
C SER A 162 -30.62 -6.52 14.95
N GLY A 163 -29.97 -6.74 16.09
CA GLY A 163 -30.23 -7.89 16.97
C GLY A 163 -29.10 -8.92 17.00
N TYR A 164 -29.19 -9.81 17.98
CA TYR A 164 -28.19 -10.86 18.21
C TYR A 164 -28.43 -12.05 17.27
N ARG A 165 -27.41 -12.45 16.51
CA ARG A 165 -27.43 -13.69 15.70
C ARG A 165 -26.80 -14.84 16.50
N PRO A 166 -27.52 -15.94 16.75
CA PRO A 166 -26.94 -17.14 17.36
C PRO A 166 -25.70 -17.60 16.58
N GLY A 167 -24.61 -17.92 17.30
CA GLY A 167 -23.32 -18.31 16.71
C GLY A 167 -22.30 -17.18 16.56
N LEU A 168 -22.73 -15.91 16.65
CA LEU A 168 -21.84 -14.75 16.50
C LEU A 168 -20.89 -14.60 17.69
N LEU A 169 -21.35 -14.84 18.92
CA LEU A 169 -20.45 -14.91 20.10
C LEU A 169 -19.41 -16.03 19.98
N GLY A 170 -19.78 -17.18 19.40
CA GLY A 170 -18.85 -18.29 19.17
C GLY A 170 -17.73 -17.90 18.21
N ARG A 171 -18.08 -17.24 17.10
CA ARG A 171 -17.11 -16.68 16.14
C ARG A 171 -16.22 -15.59 16.76
N CYS A 172 -16.78 -14.70 17.58
CA CYS A 172 -15.98 -13.69 18.29
C CYS A 172 -14.98 -14.34 19.26
N LEU A 173 -15.39 -15.40 19.96
CA LEU A 173 -14.53 -16.15 20.88
C LEU A 173 -13.44 -16.96 20.14
N GLU A 174 -13.71 -17.40 18.91
CA GLU A 174 -12.75 -18.09 18.04
C GLU A 174 -11.66 -17.16 17.49
N ILE A 175 -12.04 -15.91 17.19
CA ILE A 175 -11.10 -14.87 16.70
C ILE A 175 -10.24 -14.29 17.84
N LEU A 176 -10.69 -14.41 19.10
CA LEU A 176 -9.90 -13.98 20.26
C LEU A 176 -8.70 -14.94 20.48
N PRO A 177 -7.47 -14.42 20.59
CA PRO A 177 -6.29 -15.27 20.81
C PRO A 177 -6.42 -16.09 22.10
N PRO A 178 -5.77 -17.28 22.18
CA PRO A 178 -5.92 -18.20 23.30
C PRO A 178 -5.65 -17.51 24.64
N ARG A 179 -6.45 -17.92 25.63
CA ARG A 179 -6.63 -17.30 26.97
C ARG A 179 -5.36 -16.87 27.72
N SER A 180 -4.15 -17.27 27.34
CA SER A 180 -2.93 -16.87 28.07
C SER A 180 -2.64 -15.36 28.05
N TRP A 181 -3.08 -14.61 27.03
CA TRP A 181 -2.78 -13.17 26.92
C TRP A 181 -3.74 -12.26 27.72
N LEU A 182 -5.01 -12.64 27.86
CA LEU A 182 -6.03 -11.82 28.56
C LEU A 182 -5.99 -11.96 30.09
N TRP A 183 -5.58 -13.12 30.61
CA TRP A 183 -5.51 -13.34 32.06
C TRP A 183 -4.37 -12.57 32.75
N GLY A 184 -3.36 -12.11 32.00
CA GLY A 184 -2.30 -11.22 32.53
C GLY A 184 -2.79 -9.79 32.82
N LEU A 185 -3.79 -9.31 32.08
CA LEU A 185 -4.37 -7.96 32.25
C LEU A 185 -5.55 -7.95 33.24
N LEU A 186 -6.34 -9.02 33.30
CA LEU A 186 -7.50 -9.13 34.21
C LEU A 186 -7.14 -9.42 35.67
N ARG A 187 -5.88 -9.74 35.98
CA ARG A 187 -5.42 -10.00 37.36
C ARG A 187 -4.91 -8.76 38.10
N LYS A 188 -4.93 -7.58 37.49
CA LYS A 188 -4.67 -6.33 38.21
C LYS A 188 -5.95 -5.85 38.89
N PRO A 189 -5.93 -5.57 40.21
CA PRO A 189 -7.13 -5.19 40.95
C PRO A 189 -7.76 -3.93 40.35
N ALA A 190 -9.08 -3.99 40.14
CA ALA A 190 -9.91 -3.03 39.38
C ALA A 190 -9.97 -1.59 39.94
N GLY A 191 -9.16 -1.23 40.95
CA GLY A 191 -9.18 0.08 41.60
C GLY A 191 -8.14 1.09 41.10
N ASP A 192 -7.08 0.63 40.41
CA ASP A 192 -5.88 1.44 40.23
C ASP A 192 -5.93 2.38 39.01
N TRP A 193 -6.71 2.04 37.98
CA TRP A 193 -6.79 2.83 36.75
C TRP A 193 -7.74 4.03 36.88
N ILE A 194 -8.83 3.87 37.64
CA ILE A 194 -9.79 4.96 37.92
C ILE A 194 -9.12 6.08 38.75
N ARG A 195 -8.26 5.74 39.72
CA ARG A 195 -7.50 6.72 40.51
C ARG A 195 -6.46 7.49 39.67
N ARG A 196 -5.86 6.85 38.65
CA ARG A 196 -4.91 7.51 37.75
C ARG A 196 -5.61 8.48 36.79
N LEU A 197 -6.78 8.12 36.27
CA LEU A 197 -7.59 9.02 35.43
C LEU A 197 -8.10 10.24 36.22
N ALA A 198 -8.52 10.05 37.48
CA ALA A 198 -8.94 11.17 38.33
C ALA A 198 -7.78 12.13 38.66
N LYS A 199 -6.54 11.64 38.75
CA LYS A 199 -5.35 12.48 39.00
C LYS A 199 -4.90 13.28 37.77
N GLN A 200 -5.20 12.80 36.56
CA GLN A 200 -4.88 13.47 35.30
C GLN A 200 -5.91 14.52 34.88
N ALA A 201 -7.16 14.41 35.36
CA ALA A 201 -8.24 15.36 35.05
C ALA A 201 -8.34 16.54 36.04
N GLY A 202 -7.47 16.62 37.06
CA GLY A 202 -7.63 17.51 38.21
C GLY A 202 -6.56 18.59 38.43
N GLN A 203 -5.73 18.94 37.44
CA GLN A 203 -4.84 20.11 37.56
C GLN A 203 -5.17 21.18 36.49
N PRO A 204 -5.70 22.36 36.88
CA PRO A 204 -5.67 23.53 36.02
C PRO A 204 -4.22 23.99 35.86
N LYS A 205 -3.82 24.30 34.62
CA LYS A 205 -2.57 25.01 34.32
C LYS A 205 -2.71 26.43 34.84
N GLU A 206 -1.89 26.80 35.83
CA GLU A 206 -1.36 28.17 35.93
C GLU A 206 -0.25 28.36 34.89
#